data_AF-A0A8H8JNE0-F1
#
_entry.id   AF-A0A8H8JNE0-F1
#
_cell.length_a   1.000
_cell.length_b   1.000
_cell.length_c   1.000
_cell.angle_alpha   90.00
_cell.angle_beta   90.00
_cell.angle_gamma   90.00
#
_symmetry.space_group_name_H-M   'P 1'
#
loop_
_entity.id
_entity.type
_entity.pdbx_description
1 polymer ?
#
loop_
_entity_poly.entity_id
_entity_poly.type
_entity_poly.pdbx_seq_one_letter_code
_entity_poly.pdbx_strand_id
1 'polypeptide(L)'
;MAQSNDENVVFGSGGPKMVIVMGVSGSGKSTTAQNLARALNVPFEDGDDLHPPENVAKMSRGEPLTDADRAPWLRLIRERGTELTQREGKSTVVIACAAPTVLHHPEEHSGHQEETTNVETYVANTTPPLKTYFVFIKGRPEVILDRMQKRKGHFMKASMLESQLATLEDPTGEDGVVVVDLEADPEEQCKQAVEGLKALGS
;
A
#
# COMPACT_ATOMS: atom_id res chain seq x y z
N MET A 1 -2.73 -36.30 -2.62
CA MET A 1 -2.79 -35.81 -1.23
C MET A 1 -2.31 -34.37 -1.26
N ALA A 2 -3.23 -33.41 -1.37
CA ALA A 2 -2.88 -31.99 -1.36
C ALA A 2 -2.66 -31.59 0.10
N GLN A 3 -1.44 -31.13 0.40
CA GLN A 3 -1.08 -30.63 1.72
C GLN A 3 -1.93 -29.40 2.02
N SER A 4 -2.61 -29.44 3.16
CA SER A 4 -3.25 -28.28 3.78
C SER A 4 -2.17 -27.26 4.11
N ASN A 5 -1.97 -26.29 3.22
CA ASN A 5 -1.22 -25.08 3.54
C ASN A 5 -2.08 -24.29 4.52
N ASP A 6 -1.83 -24.54 5.81
CA ASP A 6 -2.44 -23.83 6.92
C ASP A 6 -2.15 -22.33 6.74
N GLU A 7 -3.18 -21.60 6.31
CA GLU A 7 -3.15 -20.16 6.01
C GLU A 7 -2.81 -19.30 7.24
N ASN A 8 -2.71 -19.93 8.42
CA ASN A 8 -2.32 -19.32 9.69
C ASN A 8 -0.81 -19.03 9.83
N VAL A 9 0.05 -19.55 8.96
CA VAL A 9 1.52 -19.49 9.17
C VAL A 9 2.13 -18.11 8.86
N VAL A 10 1.45 -17.24 8.10
CA VAL A 10 2.04 -15.94 7.72
C VAL A 10 1.84 -14.84 8.76
N PHE A 11 0.75 -14.86 9.51
CA PHE A 11 0.39 -13.72 10.37
C PHE A 11 -0.12 -14.07 11.77
N GLY A 12 0.00 -15.33 12.19
CA GLY A 12 -0.50 -15.79 13.49
C GLY A 12 -2.02 -15.68 13.66
N SER A 13 -2.56 -16.35 14.69
CA SER A 13 -3.97 -16.25 15.08
C SER A 13 -4.24 -14.90 15.75
N GLY A 14 -4.80 -13.96 15.00
CA GLY A 14 -5.17 -12.62 15.48
C GLY A 14 -6.30 -12.05 14.64
N GLY A 15 -6.86 -10.91 15.07
CA GLY A 15 -7.94 -10.19 14.36
C GLY A 15 -7.60 -9.83 12.91
N PRO A 16 -8.55 -9.23 12.16
CA PRO A 16 -8.37 -9.00 10.74
C PRO A 16 -7.18 -8.07 10.45
N LYS A 17 -6.52 -8.33 9.32
CA LYS A 17 -5.26 -7.71 8.93
C LYS A 17 -5.36 -7.16 7.51
N MET A 18 -4.65 -6.09 7.26
CA MET A 18 -4.51 -5.48 5.93
C MET A 18 -3.03 -5.36 5.59
N VAL A 19 -2.66 -5.78 4.40
CA VAL A 19 -1.31 -5.61 3.85
C VAL A 19 -1.38 -4.60 2.73
N ILE A 20 -0.69 -3.46 2.90
CA ILE A 20 -0.62 -2.41 1.91
C ILE A 20 0.68 -2.58 1.12
N VAL A 21 0.58 -2.84 -0.18
CA VAL A 21 1.73 -2.81 -1.08
C VAL A 21 1.89 -1.40 -1.61
N MET A 22 3.00 -0.77 -1.25
CA MET A 22 3.24 0.65 -1.46
C MET A 22 4.51 0.92 -2.26
N GLY A 23 4.59 2.12 -2.80
CA GLY A 23 5.71 2.60 -3.61
C GLY A 23 5.24 3.64 -4.63
N VAL A 24 6.19 4.31 -5.25
CA VAL A 24 5.93 5.33 -6.27
C VAL A 24 5.15 4.76 -7.47
N SER A 25 4.54 5.64 -8.27
CA SER A 25 3.87 5.18 -9.49
C SER A 25 4.86 4.50 -10.44
N GLY A 26 4.41 3.46 -11.13
CA GLY A 26 5.27 2.67 -12.01
C GLY A 26 6.17 1.64 -11.32
N SER A 27 6.18 1.57 -9.98
CA SER A 27 7.00 0.59 -9.23
C SER A 27 6.53 -0.87 -9.36
N GLY A 28 5.30 -1.10 -9.84
CA GLY A 28 4.73 -2.46 -9.97
C GLY A 28 3.89 -2.91 -8.79
N LYS A 29 3.36 -1.98 -7.97
CA LYS A 29 2.49 -2.27 -6.81
C LYS A 29 1.38 -3.26 -7.11
N SER A 30 0.53 -3.00 -8.11
CA SER A 30 -0.63 -3.85 -8.42
C SER A 30 -0.21 -5.27 -8.78
N THR A 31 0.87 -5.44 -9.55
CA THR A 31 1.41 -6.76 -9.91
C THR A 31 1.94 -7.49 -8.68
N THR A 32 2.73 -6.81 -7.84
CA THR A 32 3.28 -7.39 -6.61
C THR A 32 2.17 -7.76 -5.63
N ALA A 33 1.18 -6.89 -5.46
CA ALA A 33 0.02 -7.10 -4.60
C ALA A 33 -0.86 -8.27 -5.06
N GLN A 34 -1.14 -8.38 -6.36
CA GLN A 34 -1.88 -9.51 -6.92
C GLN A 34 -1.15 -10.84 -6.72
N ASN A 35 0.18 -10.84 -6.96
CA ASN A 35 1.01 -12.03 -6.73
C ASN A 35 1.00 -12.43 -5.25
N LEU A 36 1.19 -11.45 -4.36
CA LEU A 36 1.18 -11.66 -2.92
C LEU A 36 -0.18 -12.21 -2.44
N ALA A 37 -1.28 -11.61 -2.88
CA ALA A 37 -2.62 -12.06 -2.52
C ALA A 37 -2.88 -13.50 -2.97
N ARG A 38 -2.47 -13.85 -4.19
CA ARG A 38 -2.57 -15.22 -4.72
C ARG A 38 -1.70 -16.20 -3.93
N ALA A 39 -0.46 -15.82 -3.58
CA ALA A 39 0.45 -16.66 -2.80
C ALA A 39 -0.08 -16.92 -1.38
N LEU A 40 -0.76 -15.95 -0.78
CA LEU A 40 -1.36 -16.04 0.54
C LEU A 40 -2.79 -16.61 0.53
N ASN A 41 -3.40 -16.77 -0.66
CA ASN A 41 -4.80 -17.14 -0.84
C ASN A 41 -5.78 -16.23 -0.08
N VAL A 42 -5.56 -14.92 -0.22
CA VAL A 42 -6.34 -13.84 0.41
C VAL A 42 -6.90 -12.89 -0.66
N PRO A 43 -7.90 -12.06 -0.33
CA PRO A 43 -8.49 -11.13 -1.28
C PRO A 43 -7.50 -10.02 -1.66
N PHE A 44 -7.66 -9.49 -2.87
CA PHE A 44 -6.91 -8.36 -3.41
C PHE A 44 -7.87 -7.26 -3.86
N GLU A 45 -7.50 -6.00 -3.62
CA GLU A 45 -8.13 -4.82 -4.24
C GLU A 45 -7.04 -3.83 -4.67
N ASP A 46 -7.23 -3.16 -5.80
CA ASP A 46 -6.39 -2.03 -6.19
C ASP A 46 -6.95 -0.75 -5.55
N GLY A 47 -6.15 -0.10 -4.70
CA GLY A 47 -6.57 1.12 -4.01
C GLY A 47 -6.82 2.27 -4.97
N ASP A 48 -6.19 2.30 -6.14
CA ASP A 48 -6.41 3.36 -7.13
C ASP A 48 -7.84 3.32 -7.69
N ASP A 49 -8.49 2.14 -7.71
CA ASP A 49 -9.88 1.95 -8.14
C ASP A 49 -10.90 2.52 -7.15
N LEU A 50 -10.47 2.81 -5.91
CA LEU A 50 -11.32 3.35 -4.85
C LEU A 50 -11.33 4.88 -4.81
N HIS A 51 -10.63 5.56 -5.72
CA HIS A 51 -10.63 7.01 -5.78
C HIS A 51 -12.03 7.57 -6.08
N PRO A 52 -12.50 8.57 -5.30
CA PRO A 52 -13.68 9.34 -5.67
C PRO A 52 -13.52 9.98 -7.05
N PRO A 53 -14.63 10.18 -7.81
CA PRO A 53 -14.58 10.81 -9.13
C PRO A 53 -13.87 12.17 -9.12
N GLU A 54 -13.95 12.93 -8.03
CA GLU A 54 -13.28 14.23 -7.86
C GLU A 54 -11.75 14.08 -7.88
N ASN A 55 -11.21 13.05 -7.22
CA ASN A 55 -9.78 12.77 -7.19
C ASN A 55 -9.29 12.34 -8.56
N VAL A 56 -10.03 11.47 -9.24
CA VAL A 56 -9.73 11.05 -10.61
C VAL A 56 -9.72 12.26 -11.53
N ALA A 57 -10.73 13.13 -11.44
CA ALA A 57 -10.80 14.36 -12.24
C ALA A 57 -9.60 15.27 -11.96
N LYS A 58 -9.25 15.50 -10.69
CA LYS A 58 -8.10 16.33 -10.29
C LYS A 58 -6.77 15.79 -10.83
N MET A 59 -6.51 14.50 -10.62
CA MET A 59 -5.31 13.84 -11.14
C MET A 59 -5.26 13.83 -12.67
N SER A 60 -6.41 13.68 -13.35
CA SER A 60 -6.48 13.73 -14.82
C SER A 60 -6.06 15.08 -15.41
N ARG A 61 -6.20 16.17 -14.63
CA ARG A 61 -5.72 17.51 -14.98
C ARG A 61 -4.23 17.71 -14.66
N GLY A 62 -3.58 16.72 -14.05
CA GLY A 62 -2.20 16.79 -13.58
C GLY A 62 -2.03 17.57 -12.28
N GLU A 63 -3.12 17.83 -11.57
CA GLU A 63 -3.10 18.50 -10.26
C GLU A 63 -2.85 17.46 -9.16
N PRO A 64 -1.88 17.67 -8.25
CA PRO A 64 -1.64 16.76 -7.14
C PRO A 64 -2.80 16.80 -6.14
N LEU A 65 -3.09 15.65 -5.51
CA LEU A 65 -4.05 15.57 -4.41
C LEU A 65 -3.46 16.23 -3.14
N THR A 66 -4.31 16.87 -2.36
CA THR A 66 -4.03 17.30 -0.98
C THR A 66 -4.43 16.19 -0.01
N ASP A 67 -4.08 16.33 1.27
CA ASP A 67 -4.51 15.36 2.28
C ASP A 67 -6.02 15.37 2.51
N ALA A 68 -6.66 16.53 2.36
CA ALA A 68 -8.11 16.65 2.35
C ALA A 68 -8.76 15.86 1.21
N ASP A 69 -8.14 15.85 0.01
CA ASP A 69 -8.62 15.04 -1.11
C ASP A 69 -8.42 13.54 -0.85
N ARG A 70 -7.31 13.15 -0.20
CA ARG A 70 -6.97 11.75 0.08
C ARG A 70 -7.83 11.14 1.20
N ALA A 71 -8.28 11.94 2.15
CA ALA A 71 -8.94 11.46 3.34
C ALA A 71 -10.22 10.60 3.09
N PRO A 72 -11.16 10.98 2.20
CA PRO A 72 -12.30 10.11 1.85
C PRO A 72 -11.88 8.80 1.19
N TRP A 73 -10.86 8.84 0.33
CA TRP A 73 -10.32 7.67 -0.36
C TRP A 73 -9.67 6.66 0.60
N LEU A 74 -8.88 7.14 1.56
CA LEU A 74 -8.23 6.28 2.56
C LEU A 74 -9.25 5.61 3.50
N ARG A 75 -10.36 6.30 3.80
CA ARG A 75 -11.50 5.72 4.52
C ARG A 75 -12.10 4.56 3.73
N LEU A 76 -12.34 4.74 2.43
CA LEU A 76 -12.86 3.69 1.55
C LEU A 76 -11.93 2.47 1.47
N ILE A 77 -10.59 2.68 1.41
CA ILE A 77 -9.62 1.58 1.47
C ILE A 77 -9.81 0.73 2.73
N ARG A 78 -9.98 1.34 3.91
CA ARG A 78 -10.18 0.62 5.17
C ARG A 78 -11.52 -0.09 5.26
N GLU A 79 -12.59 0.58 4.84
CA GLU A 79 -13.94 0.00 4.80
C GLU A 79 -13.95 -1.22 3.87
N ARG A 80 -13.36 -1.10 2.68
CA ARG A 80 -13.24 -2.19 1.72
C ARG A 80 -12.37 -3.33 2.24
N GLY A 81 -11.25 -3.03 2.88
CA GLY A 81 -10.41 -4.03 3.51
C GLY A 81 -11.16 -4.83 4.59
N THR A 82 -11.91 -4.14 5.44
CA THR A 82 -12.76 -4.77 6.47
C THR A 82 -13.85 -5.64 5.84
N GLU A 83 -14.58 -5.12 4.85
CA GLU A 83 -15.62 -5.85 4.13
C GLU A 83 -15.08 -7.13 3.48
N LEU A 84 -13.93 -7.05 2.81
CA LEU A 84 -13.31 -8.19 2.13
C LEU A 84 -12.90 -9.30 3.11
N THR A 85 -12.34 -8.93 4.27
CA THR A 85 -11.99 -9.93 5.30
C THR A 85 -13.23 -10.67 5.82
N GLN A 86 -14.34 -9.94 6.02
CA GLN A 86 -15.60 -10.52 6.51
C GLN A 86 -16.29 -11.39 5.45
N ARG A 87 -16.42 -10.88 4.23
CA ARG A 87 -17.16 -11.53 3.14
C ARG A 87 -16.49 -12.81 2.65
N GLU A 88 -15.17 -12.81 2.57
CA GLU A 88 -14.39 -13.93 2.03
C GLU A 88 -13.98 -14.94 3.13
N GLY A 89 -14.32 -14.66 4.40
CA GLY A 89 -13.94 -15.49 5.55
C GLY A 89 -12.43 -15.57 5.77
N LYS A 90 -11.67 -14.58 5.26
CA LYS A 90 -10.21 -14.50 5.37
C LYS A 90 -9.83 -13.47 6.40
N SER A 91 -8.88 -13.78 7.27
CA SER A 91 -8.39 -12.84 8.28
C SER A 91 -7.45 -11.77 7.72
N THR A 92 -7.12 -11.82 6.43
CA THR A 92 -6.14 -10.91 5.79
C THR A 92 -6.66 -10.48 4.42
N VAL A 93 -6.32 -9.25 4.02
CA VAL A 93 -6.55 -8.68 2.68
C VAL A 93 -5.28 -7.95 2.21
N VAL A 94 -5.01 -7.97 0.91
CA VAL A 94 -3.90 -7.24 0.29
C VAL A 94 -4.46 -6.08 -0.56
N ILE A 95 -3.90 -4.90 -0.41
CA ILE A 95 -4.30 -3.69 -1.15
C ILE A 95 -3.07 -3.07 -1.81
N ALA A 96 -3.14 -2.75 -3.10
CA ALA A 96 -2.13 -1.88 -3.73
C ALA A 96 -2.45 -0.42 -3.44
N CYS A 97 -1.51 0.40 -2.96
CA CYS A 97 -1.78 1.81 -2.65
C CYS A 97 -0.59 2.71 -2.98
N ALA A 98 -0.84 3.80 -3.70
CA ALA A 98 0.19 4.75 -4.11
C ALA A 98 0.57 5.79 -3.04
N ALA A 99 -0.06 5.82 -1.86
CA ALA A 99 0.14 6.88 -0.87
C ALA A 99 1.08 6.46 0.28
N PRO A 100 2.37 6.85 0.25
CA PRO A 100 3.32 6.46 1.27
C PRO A 100 3.18 7.23 2.59
N THR A 101 2.82 8.51 2.55
CA THR A 101 2.92 9.39 3.72
C THR A 101 1.73 9.28 4.68
N VAL A 102 0.54 8.93 4.16
CA VAL A 102 -0.70 9.13 4.91
C VAL A 102 -1.02 7.92 5.79
N LEU A 103 -0.62 6.71 5.43
CA LEU A 103 -1.01 5.52 6.21
C LEU A 103 -0.16 5.25 7.46
N HIS A 104 0.96 5.94 7.65
CA HIS A 104 2.02 5.55 8.59
C HIS A 104 2.11 6.36 9.89
N HIS A 105 1.80 7.66 9.89
CA HIS A 105 2.00 8.50 11.08
C HIS A 105 0.70 9.16 11.57
N PRO A 106 -0.05 8.50 12.49
CA PRO A 106 -1.15 9.15 13.17
C PRO A 106 -0.73 10.28 14.11
N GLU A 107 0.48 10.23 14.72
CA GLU A 107 0.84 11.09 15.87
C GLU A 107 1.96 12.13 15.65
N GLU A 108 2.73 12.07 14.54
CA GLU A 108 4.09 12.68 14.53
C GLU A 108 4.25 14.00 13.76
N HIS A 109 3.19 14.53 13.14
CA HIS A 109 3.25 15.77 12.35
C HIS A 109 2.98 17.07 13.15
N SER A 110 3.33 17.11 14.44
CA SER A 110 3.06 18.24 15.35
C SER A 110 4.09 19.41 15.27
N GLY A 111 4.70 19.63 14.09
CA GLY A 111 5.76 20.63 13.89
C GLY A 111 5.43 21.86 13.04
N HIS A 112 4.33 21.85 12.28
CA HIS A 112 3.93 22.99 11.43
C HIS A 112 2.54 23.47 11.85
N GLN A 113 2.46 24.71 12.34
CA GLN A 113 1.27 25.37 12.89
C GLN A 113 0.22 25.77 11.83
N GLU A 114 0.01 24.93 10.80
CA GLU A 114 -1.11 25.06 9.85
C GLU A 114 -1.87 23.75 9.79
N GLU A 115 -2.81 23.56 10.72
CA GLU A 115 -4.00 22.69 10.60
C GLU A 115 -3.79 21.35 9.85
N THR A 116 -2.66 20.67 10.09
CA THR A 116 -2.36 19.37 9.48
C THR A 116 -3.19 18.32 10.17
N THR A 117 -4.19 17.84 9.44
CA THR A 117 -5.24 16.97 9.92
C THR A 117 -4.67 15.58 10.22
N ASN A 118 -4.59 15.21 11.50
CA ASN A 118 -4.12 13.91 11.97
C ASN A 118 -4.80 12.77 11.20
N VAL A 119 -4.01 11.90 10.57
CA VAL A 119 -4.54 10.76 9.82
C VAL A 119 -5.24 9.76 10.76
N GLU A 120 -4.87 9.73 12.03
CA GLU A 120 -5.59 9.00 13.08
C GLU A 120 -7.10 9.32 13.08
N THR A 121 -7.46 10.56 12.74
CA THR A 121 -8.86 11.02 12.63
C THR A 121 -9.63 10.32 11.49
N TYR A 122 -8.95 9.88 10.43
CA TYR A 122 -9.58 9.16 9.31
C TYR A 122 -9.46 7.63 9.41
N VAL A 123 -8.60 7.14 10.29
CA VAL A 123 -8.04 5.79 10.25
C VAL A 123 -8.37 4.97 11.52
N ALA A 124 -8.70 5.59 12.66
CA ALA A 124 -8.76 4.88 13.94
C ALA A 124 -10.07 4.17 14.32
N ASN A 125 -11.17 4.26 13.56
CA ASN A 125 -12.50 3.89 14.07
C ASN A 125 -13.24 2.76 13.31
N THR A 126 -12.55 1.74 12.80
CA THR A 126 -13.23 0.51 12.33
C THR A 126 -13.21 -0.56 13.41
N THR A 127 -14.36 -1.20 13.64
CA THR A 127 -14.50 -2.33 14.57
C THR A 127 -14.78 -3.61 13.78
N PRO A 128 -13.99 -4.68 13.93
CA PRO A 128 -12.75 -4.77 14.72
C PRO A 128 -11.60 -3.94 14.11
N PRO A 129 -10.58 -3.58 14.92
CA PRO A 129 -9.40 -2.88 14.42
C PRO A 129 -8.69 -3.73 13.37
N LEU A 130 -8.39 -3.13 12.23
CA LEU A 130 -7.70 -3.75 11.11
C LEU A 130 -6.19 -3.52 11.27
N LYS A 131 -5.46 -4.53 11.75
CA LYS A 131 -4.00 -4.41 11.92
C LYS A 131 -3.36 -4.26 10.54
N THR A 132 -2.63 -3.17 10.32
CA THR A 132 -2.07 -2.86 9.00
C THR A 132 -0.57 -3.15 8.97
N TYR A 133 -0.11 -3.80 7.90
CA TYR A 133 1.30 -4.03 7.57
C TYR A 133 1.60 -3.45 6.20
N PHE A 134 2.86 -3.19 5.92
CA PHE A 134 3.29 -2.54 4.69
C PHE A 134 4.35 -3.36 3.97
N VAL A 135 4.22 -3.43 2.65
CA VAL A 135 5.23 -3.96 1.74
C VAL A 135 5.70 -2.80 0.87
N PHE A 136 6.86 -2.25 1.20
CA PHE A 136 7.44 -1.11 0.50
C PHE A 136 8.35 -1.58 -0.63
N ILE A 137 7.92 -1.32 -1.88
CA ILE A 137 8.74 -1.54 -3.07
C ILE A 137 9.76 -0.41 -3.16
N LYS A 138 10.96 -0.67 -2.66
CA LYS A 138 12.05 0.29 -2.60
C LYS A 138 12.92 0.17 -3.83
N GLY A 139 13.14 1.29 -4.50
CA GLY A 139 14.07 1.37 -5.62
C GLY A 139 14.74 2.72 -5.65
N ARG A 140 15.93 2.75 -6.24
CA ARG A 140 16.65 4.01 -6.45
C ARG A 140 15.89 4.89 -7.45
N PRO A 141 15.83 6.22 -7.26
CA PRO A 141 15.17 7.15 -8.18
C PRO A 141 15.50 6.92 -9.65
N GLU A 142 16.77 6.63 -9.95
CA GLU A 142 17.26 6.44 -11.32
C GLU A 142 16.66 5.19 -11.97
N VAL A 143 16.46 4.12 -11.18
CA VAL A 143 15.86 2.86 -11.64
C VAL A 143 14.37 3.04 -11.91
N ILE A 144 13.67 3.78 -11.04
CA ILE A 144 12.26 4.09 -11.20
C ILE A 144 12.06 4.90 -12.50
N LEU A 145 12.87 5.94 -12.68
CA LEU A 145 12.81 6.79 -13.87
C LEU A 145 13.07 5.98 -15.15
N ASP A 146 14.10 5.14 -15.16
CA ASP A 146 14.44 4.28 -16.30
C ASP A 146 13.29 3.28 -16.63
N ARG A 147 12.69 2.65 -15.62
CA ARG A 147 11.52 1.77 -15.79
C ARG A 147 10.31 2.49 -16.37
N MET A 148 10.02 3.70 -15.88
CA MET A 148 8.93 4.53 -16.38
C MET A 148 9.14 4.94 -17.85
N GLN A 149 10.36 5.34 -18.21
CA GLN A 149 10.70 5.71 -19.60
C GLN A 149 10.61 4.54 -20.57
N LYS A 150 10.98 3.33 -20.13
CA LYS A 150 10.93 2.10 -20.95
C LYS A 150 9.51 1.59 -21.20
N ARG A 151 8.51 1.94 -20.37
CA ARG A 151 7.11 1.58 -20.60
C ARG A 151 6.49 2.44 -21.71
N LYS A 152 6.33 1.86 -22.90
CA LYS A 152 5.55 2.47 -23.99
C LYS A 152 4.07 2.56 -23.58
N GLY A 153 3.49 3.76 -23.58
CA GLY A 153 2.02 3.95 -23.53
C GLY A 153 1.46 4.72 -22.34
N HIS A 154 2.22 4.96 -21.26
CA HIS A 154 1.77 5.79 -20.14
C HIS A 154 2.85 6.81 -19.79
N PHE A 155 2.83 7.97 -20.45
CA PHE A 155 3.74 9.06 -20.15
C PHE A 155 3.22 9.82 -18.92
N MET A 156 3.42 9.26 -17.73
CA MET A 156 3.42 10.10 -16.53
C MET A 156 4.56 11.11 -16.70
N LYS A 157 4.24 12.41 -16.65
CA LYS A 157 5.24 13.48 -16.81
C LYS A 157 6.32 13.28 -15.74
N ALA A 158 7.59 13.36 -16.13
CA ALA A 158 8.73 13.20 -15.21
C ALA A 158 8.61 14.09 -13.95
N SER A 159 8.02 15.28 -14.10
CA SER A 159 7.73 16.21 -13.01
C SER A 159 6.81 15.64 -11.91
N MET A 160 5.96 14.67 -12.24
CA MET A 160 5.08 14.01 -11.26
C MET A 160 5.86 12.98 -10.45
N LEU A 161 6.81 12.27 -11.06
CA LEU A 161 7.71 11.38 -10.34
C LEU A 161 8.61 12.16 -9.37
N GLU A 162 9.15 13.30 -9.80
CA GLU A 162 9.95 14.19 -8.94
C GLU A 162 9.16 14.61 -7.70
N SER A 163 7.89 15.01 -7.87
CA SER A 163 7.01 15.34 -6.74
C SER A 163 6.74 14.15 -5.82
N GLN A 164 6.57 12.94 -6.38
CA GLN A 164 6.35 11.72 -5.60
C GLN A 164 7.58 11.30 -4.80
N LEU A 165 8.78 11.42 -5.38
CA LEU A 165 10.04 11.14 -4.71
C LEU A 165 10.35 12.17 -3.62
N ALA A 166 10.02 13.45 -3.84
CA ALA A 166 10.21 14.49 -2.85
C ALA A 166 9.32 14.32 -1.61
N THR A 167 8.14 13.71 -1.76
CA THR A 167 7.20 13.43 -0.66
C THR A 167 7.37 12.03 -0.07
N LEU A 168 8.23 11.20 -0.64
CA LEU A 168 8.43 9.83 -0.18
C LEU A 168 9.36 9.84 1.04
N GLU A 169 8.76 9.66 2.21
CA GLU A 169 9.49 9.25 3.41
C GLU A 169 9.81 7.75 3.28
N ASP A 170 11.03 7.35 3.65
CA ASP A 170 11.48 5.96 3.54
C ASP A 170 11.13 5.20 4.82
N PRO A 171 10.11 4.32 4.83
CA PRO A 171 9.65 3.64 6.05
C PRO A 171 10.55 2.45 6.43
N THR A 172 11.74 2.33 5.83
CA THR A 172 12.67 1.24 6.12
C THR A 172 13.08 1.25 7.59
N GLY A 173 12.74 0.17 8.30
CA GLY A 173 13.10 -0.02 9.71
C GLY A 173 11.96 0.30 10.69
N GLU A 174 10.83 0.79 10.20
CA GLU A 174 9.61 0.91 11.00
C GLU A 174 8.97 -0.45 11.30
N ASP A 175 8.28 -0.52 12.44
CA ASP A 175 7.52 -1.70 12.83
C ASP A 175 6.39 -1.98 11.82
N GLY A 176 6.27 -3.23 11.40
CA GLY A 176 5.21 -3.64 10.46
C GLY A 176 5.51 -3.37 8.99
N VAL A 177 6.73 -2.93 8.65
CA VAL A 177 7.17 -2.65 7.28
C VAL A 177 8.13 -3.74 6.77
N VAL A 178 7.83 -4.26 5.58
CA VAL A 178 8.68 -5.17 4.81
C VAL A 178 9.17 -4.46 3.57
N VAL A 179 10.48 -4.42 3.36
CA VAL A 179 11.09 -3.82 2.17
C VAL A 179 11.32 -4.89 1.11
N VAL A 180 10.87 -4.62 -0.11
CA VAL A 180 11.15 -5.47 -1.29
C VAL A 180 11.88 -4.66 -2.35
N ASP A 181 12.82 -5.30 -3.05
CA ASP A 181 13.66 -4.63 -4.04
C ASP A 181 12.88 -4.39 -5.34
N LEU A 182 12.83 -3.14 -5.80
CA LEU A 182 12.27 -2.77 -7.09
C LEU A 182 12.97 -3.49 -8.24
N GLU A 183 14.28 -3.70 -8.16
CA GLU A 183 15.10 -4.30 -9.22
C GLU A 183 14.84 -5.82 -9.38
N ALA A 184 14.29 -6.47 -8.34
CA ALA A 184 13.85 -7.85 -8.41
C ALA A 184 12.66 -8.02 -9.37
N ASP A 185 12.50 -9.22 -9.92
CA ASP A 185 11.32 -9.57 -10.70
C ASP A 185 10.08 -9.74 -9.77
N PRO A 186 8.86 -9.70 -10.34
CA PRO A 186 7.64 -9.78 -9.52
C PRO A 186 7.46 -11.07 -8.71
N GLU A 187 8.12 -12.16 -9.08
CA GLU A 187 8.05 -13.43 -8.35
C GLU A 187 8.95 -13.36 -7.10
N GLU A 188 10.17 -12.87 -7.26
CA GLU A 188 11.10 -12.67 -6.16
C GLU A 188 10.61 -11.57 -5.20
N GLN A 189 10.01 -10.48 -5.71
CA GLN A 189 9.34 -9.47 -4.87
C GLN A 189 8.22 -10.08 -4.01
N CYS A 190 7.42 -10.97 -4.60
CA CYS A 190 6.37 -11.68 -3.86
C CYS A 190 6.96 -12.58 -2.77
N LYS A 191 8.04 -13.30 -3.07
CA LYS A 191 8.73 -14.17 -2.11
C LYS A 191 9.30 -13.36 -0.93
N GLN A 192 10.00 -12.27 -1.21
CA GLN A 192 10.53 -11.35 -0.19
C GLN A 192 9.40 -10.80 0.70
N ALA A 193 8.28 -10.39 0.09
CA ALA A 193 7.11 -9.93 0.83
C ALA A 193 6.57 -11.02 1.77
N VAL A 194 6.36 -12.25 1.27
CA VAL A 194 5.87 -13.37 2.09
C VAL A 194 6.81 -13.69 3.25
N GLU A 195 8.12 -13.74 3.00
CA GLU A 195 9.13 -14.03 4.02
C GLU A 195 9.20 -12.94 5.10
N GLY A 196 9.21 -11.67 4.70
CA GLY A 196 9.22 -10.56 5.64
C GLY A 196 7.93 -10.48 6.47
N LEU A 197 6.77 -10.71 5.85
CA LEU A 197 5.49 -10.71 6.55
C LEU A 197 5.38 -11.84 7.57
N LYS A 198 5.91 -13.04 7.25
CA LYS A 198 6.05 -14.15 8.20
C LYS A 198 6.90 -13.77 9.41
N ALA A 199 8.02 -13.08 9.18
CA ALA A 199 8.92 -12.66 10.25
C ALA A 199 8.27 -11.64 11.21
N LEU A 200 7.35 -10.80 10.71
CA LEU A 200 6.59 -9.84 11.53
C LEU A 200 5.45 -10.48 12.33
N GLY A 201 4.96 -11.64 11.90
CA GLY A 201 3.87 -12.38 12.53
C GLY A 201 4.32 -13.48 13.51
N SER A 202 5.63 -13.70 13.65
CA SER A 202 6.25 -14.71 14.53
C SER A 202 6.49 -14.15 15.92
#